data_AF-A0A853G503-F1
#
_entry.id   AF-A0A853G503-F1
#
_cell.length_a   1.000
_cell.length_b   1.000
_cell.length_c   1.000
_cell.angle_alpha   90.00
_cell.angle_beta   90.00
_cell.angle_gamma   90.00
#
_symmetry.space_group_name_H-M   'P 1'
#
loop_
_entity.id
_entity.type
_entity.pdbx_description
1 polymer ?
#
loop_
_entity_poly.entity_id
_entity_poly.type
_entity_poly.pdbx_seq_one_letter_code
_entity_poly.pdbx_strand_id
1 'polypeptide(L)'
;MHYYNRLPWGRHSKPGALLMNHYFQNALTAGLLRTLAIMPYGLVARMGETLGKLLYKLPSRRKRILHTNLELCFPEQSAKQRQALAQSTFGHVIRSYLERGTQWYGSAKQIEQLVQLESAIELQDNYGQPSIFLGFHFAAIEATCMYYSIMHPVA
;
A
#
# COMPACT_ATOMS: atom_id res chain seq x y z
N MET A 1 29.94 -46.62 -12.27
CA MET A 1 28.75 -45.91 -11.76
C MET A 1 29.18 -44.53 -11.29
N HIS A 2 29.23 -43.53 -12.19
CA HIS A 2 29.48 -42.14 -11.82
C HIS A 2 28.75 -41.22 -12.80
N TYR A 3 27.52 -40.84 -12.44
CA TYR A 3 26.78 -39.76 -13.06
C TYR A 3 27.00 -38.49 -12.23
N TYR A 4 27.80 -37.55 -12.75
CA TYR A 4 27.73 -36.15 -12.34
C TYR A 4 27.14 -35.37 -13.52
N ASN A 5 25.83 -35.13 -13.46
CA ASN A 5 25.15 -34.22 -14.38
C ASN A 5 25.62 -32.79 -14.09
N ARG A 6 26.29 -32.17 -15.08
CA ARG A 6 26.57 -30.73 -15.09
C ARG A 6 25.27 -29.99 -15.41
N LEU A 7 24.84 -29.11 -14.51
CA LEU A 7 23.83 -28.10 -14.79
C LEU A 7 24.41 -27.05 -15.76
N PRO A 8 23.73 -26.68 -16.85
CA PRO A 8 24.17 -25.57 -17.70
C PRO A 8 23.66 -24.26 -17.09
N TRP A 9 24.49 -23.61 -16.26
CA TRP A 9 24.27 -22.22 -15.87
C TRP A 9 24.63 -21.31 -17.04
N GLY A 10 23.63 -20.97 -17.85
CA GLY A 10 23.77 -20.07 -19.00
C GLY A 10 22.64 -19.06 -19.06
N ARG A 11 22.80 -17.92 -18.36
CA ARG A 11 22.27 -16.60 -18.73
C ARG A 11 23.01 -15.52 -17.96
N HIS A 12 24.20 -15.15 -18.44
CA HIS A 12 24.83 -13.89 -18.05
C HIS A 12 24.12 -12.74 -18.77
N SER A 13 23.05 -12.22 -18.17
CA SER A 13 22.56 -10.89 -18.52
C SER A 13 23.60 -9.86 -18.09
N LYS A 14 23.98 -8.92 -18.99
CA LYS A 14 25.01 -7.90 -18.73
C LYS A 14 24.58 -7.03 -17.53
N PRO A 15 25.33 -7.01 -16.41
CA PRO A 15 24.92 -6.36 -15.17
C PRO A 15 24.60 -4.86 -15.31
N GLY A 16 25.30 -4.14 -16.19
CA GLY A 16 25.09 -2.69 -16.38
C GLY A 16 23.74 -2.30 -16.98
N ALA A 17 23.16 -3.10 -17.89
CA ALA A 17 21.88 -2.78 -18.52
C ALA A 17 20.70 -3.00 -17.55
N LEU A 18 20.80 -4.00 -16.68
CA LEU A 18 19.83 -4.24 -15.60
C LEU A 18 19.85 -3.12 -14.56
N LEU A 19 21.05 -2.70 -14.13
CA LEU A 19 21.22 -1.61 -13.16
C LEU A 19 20.67 -0.28 -13.70
N MET A 20 20.92 0.05 -14.97
CA MET A 20 20.43 1.28 -15.59
C MET A 20 18.90 1.29 -15.73
N ASN A 21 18.28 0.13 -15.99
CA ASN A 21 16.83 -0.01 -16.05
C ASN A 21 16.18 0.20 -14.66
N HIS A 22 16.77 -0.35 -13.60
CA HIS A 22 16.27 -0.14 -12.24
C HIS A 22 16.42 1.31 -11.79
N TYR A 23 17.51 1.98 -12.13
CA TYR A 23 17.68 3.40 -11.83
C TYR A 23 16.59 4.25 -12.49
N PHE A 24 16.33 4.02 -13.78
CA PHE A 24 15.28 4.73 -14.50
C PHE A 24 13.89 4.46 -13.92
N GLN A 25 13.55 3.20 -13.62
CA GLN A 25 12.30 2.81 -12.98
C GLN A 25 12.11 3.47 -11.61
N ASN A 26 13.16 3.50 -10.79
CA ASN A 26 13.13 4.13 -9.48
C ASN A 26 12.97 5.65 -9.58
N ALA A 27 13.70 6.29 -10.49
CA ALA A 27 13.59 7.73 -10.73
C ALA A 27 12.18 8.11 -11.22
N LEU A 28 11.61 7.33 -12.13
CA LEU A 28 10.24 7.52 -12.62
C LEU A 28 9.21 7.34 -11.49
N THR A 29 9.35 6.30 -10.69
CA THR A 29 8.44 6.03 -9.56
C THR A 29 8.52 7.13 -8.51
N ALA A 30 9.73 7.54 -8.12
CA ALA A 30 9.93 8.64 -7.19
C ALA A 30 9.39 9.96 -7.75
N GLY A 31 9.60 10.25 -9.04
CA GLY A 31 9.06 11.42 -9.72
C GLY A 31 7.53 11.45 -9.71
N LEU A 32 6.88 10.33 -9.99
CA LEU A 32 5.42 10.18 -9.91
C LEU A 32 4.91 10.42 -8.49
N LEU A 33 5.50 9.77 -7.49
CA LEU A 33 5.08 9.91 -6.09
C LEU A 33 5.29 11.35 -5.57
N ARG A 34 6.40 12.00 -5.92
CA ARG A 34 6.64 13.42 -5.60
C ARG A 34 5.60 14.33 -6.26
N THR A 35 5.23 14.03 -7.51
CA THR A 35 4.17 14.77 -8.21
C THR A 35 2.82 14.61 -7.51
N LEU A 36 2.48 13.38 -7.09
CA LEU A 36 1.27 13.11 -6.29
C LEU A 36 1.29 13.84 -4.94
N ALA A 37 2.46 13.97 -4.31
CA ALA A 37 2.62 14.59 -3.00
C ALA A 37 2.32 16.10 -2.97
N ILE A 38 2.63 16.80 -4.07
CA ILE A 38 2.41 18.25 -4.19
C ILE A 38 1.00 18.61 -4.66
N MET A 39 0.23 17.65 -5.18
CA MET A 39 -1.14 17.89 -5.59
C MET A 39 -2.08 18.03 -4.39
N PRO A 40 -3.18 18.80 -4.51
CA PRO A 40 -4.21 18.84 -3.48
C PRO A 40 -4.73 17.44 -3.17
N TYR A 41 -4.75 17.06 -1.88
CA TYR A 41 -5.09 15.71 -1.45
C TYR A 41 -6.44 15.21 -2.00
N GLY A 42 -7.46 16.09 -2.02
CA GLY A 42 -8.78 15.74 -2.55
C GLY A 42 -8.74 15.29 -4.01
N LEU A 43 -7.81 15.80 -4.82
CA LEU A 43 -7.60 15.36 -6.20
C LEU A 43 -6.96 13.96 -6.24
N VAL A 44 -5.90 13.74 -5.46
CA VAL A 44 -5.21 12.44 -5.35
C VAL A 44 -6.19 11.35 -4.92
N ALA A 45 -6.98 11.63 -3.88
CA ALA A 45 -7.99 10.71 -3.36
C ALA A 45 -9.04 10.33 -4.42
N ARG A 46 -9.61 11.32 -5.12
CA ARG A 46 -10.60 11.11 -6.18
C ARG A 46 -10.03 10.39 -7.39
N MET A 47 -8.80 10.73 -7.79
CA MET A 47 -8.09 10.03 -8.87
C MET A 47 -7.90 8.56 -8.53
N GLY A 48 -7.43 8.27 -7.32
CA GLY A 48 -7.21 6.91 -6.84
C GLY A 48 -8.50 6.08 -6.79
N GLU A 49 -9.57 6.66 -6.25
CA GLU A 49 -10.87 5.98 -6.19
C GLU A 49 -11.46 5.76 -7.59
N THR A 50 -11.34 6.75 -8.48
CA THR A 50 -11.81 6.63 -9.88
C THR A 50 -11.02 5.57 -10.63
N LEU A 51 -9.69 5.59 -10.51
CA LEU A 51 -8.82 4.57 -11.08
C LEU A 51 -9.18 3.17 -10.54
N GLY A 52 -9.43 3.06 -9.23
CA GLY A 52 -9.86 1.82 -8.60
C GLY A 52 -11.18 1.30 -9.17
N LYS A 53 -12.19 2.17 -9.35
CA LYS A 53 -13.46 1.83 -9.99
C LYS A 53 -13.28 1.35 -11.43
N LEU A 54 -12.39 1.99 -12.19
CA LEU A 54 -12.08 1.60 -13.56
C LEU A 54 -11.37 0.24 -13.61
N LEU A 55 -10.32 0.05 -12.80
CA LEU A 55 -9.57 -1.20 -12.73
C LEU A 55 -10.43 -2.37 -12.22
N TYR A 56 -11.40 -2.11 -11.35
CA TYR A 56 -12.32 -3.12 -10.87
C TYR A 56 -13.22 -3.71 -11.98
N LYS A 57 -13.42 -2.99 -13.10
CA LYS A 57 -14.14 -3.51 -14.27
C LYS A 57 -13.36 -4.62 -14.98
N LEU A 58 -12.04 -4.66 -14.82
CA LEU A 58 -11.18 -5.66 -15.45
C LEU A 58 -11.15 -6.95 -14.61
N PRO A 59 -11.16 -8.14 -15.25
CA PRO A 59 -10.97 -9.39 -14.52
C PRO A 59 -9.55 -9.46 -13.96
N SER A 60 -9.42 -9.81 -12.68
CA SER A 60 -8.11 -9.99 -12.05
C SER A 60 -8.13 -11.06 -10.97
N ARG A 61 -6.99 -11.72 -10.75
CA ARG A 61 -6.81 -12.69 -9.66
C ARG A 61 -7.11 -12.05 -8.30
N ARG A 62 -6.72 -10.79 -8.11
CA ARG A 62 -6.94 -10.04 -6.86
C ARG A 62 -8.43 -9.82 -6.59
N LYS A 63 -9.21 -9.47 -7.63
CA LYS A 63 -10.67 -9.36 -7.54
C LYS A 63 -11.31 -10.70 -7.15
N ARG A 64 -10.89 -11.82 -7.76
CA ARG A 64 -11.41 -13.15 -7.40
C ARG A 64 -11.14 -13.49 -5.93
N ILE A 65 -9.90 -13.28 -5.46
CA ILE A 65 -9.54 -13.51 -4.05
C ILE A 65 -10.38 -12.64 -3.10
N LEU A 66 -10.57 -11.36 -3.44
CA LEU A 66 -11.42 -10.46 -2.66
C LEU A 66 -12.84 -11.00 -2.52
N HIS A 67 -13.46 -11.45 -3.62
CA HIS A 67 -14.80 -12.03 -3.57
C HIS A 67 -14.86 -13.29 -2.72
N THR A 68 -13.93 -14.23 -2.90
CA THR A 68 -13.86 -15.44 -2.08
C THR A 68 -13.72 -15.11 -0.59
N ASN A 69 -12.85 -14.15 -0.24
CA ASN A 69 -12.69 -13.73 1.16
C ASN A 69 -13.96 -13.10 1.71
N LEU A 70 -14.63 -12.23 0.95
CA LEU A 70 -15.89 -11.63 1.39
C LEU A 70 -17.01 -12.66 1.53
N GLU A 71 -17.01 -13.71 0.71
CA GLU A 71 -17.97 -14.81 0.85
C GLU A 71 -17.77 -15.62 2.12
N LEU A 72 -16.50 -15.90 2.46
CA LEU A 72 -16.13 -16.66 3.64
C LEU A 72 -16.26 -15.86 4.94
N CYS A 73 -15.87 -14.57 4.92
CA CYS A 73 -15.86 -13.72 6.11
C CYS A 73 -17.21 -13.07 6.43
N PHE A 74 -18.08 -12.90 5.43
CA PHE A 74 -19.39 -12.27 5.59
C PHE A 74 -20.51 -13.14 4.97
N PRO A 75 -20.67 -14.39 5.43
CA PRO A 75 -21.67 -15.31 4.88
C PRO A 75 -23.11 -14.83 5.03
N GLU A 76 -23.39 -13.98 6.02
CA GLU A 76 -24.70 -13.37 6.30
C GLU A 76 -25.07 -12.23 5.35
N GLN A 77 -24.09 -11.66 4.64
CA GLN A 77 -24.33 -10.57 3.69
C GLN A 77 -24.85 -11.10 2.35
N SER A 78 -25.86 -10.41 1.79
CA SER A 78 -26.34 -10.68 0.44
C SER A 78 -25.23 -10.52 -0.61
N ALA A 79 -25.38 -11.17 -1.75
CA ALA A 79 -24.44 -11.03 -2.87
C ALA A 79 -24.27 -9.56 -3.31
N LYS A 80 -25.34 -8.76 -3.26
CA LYS A 80 -25.33 -7.33 -3.58
C LYS A 80 -24.51 -6.52 -2.56
N GLN A 81 -24.64 -6.79 -1.27
CA GLN A 81 -23.85 -6.14 -0.22
C GLN A 81 -22.36 -6.46 -0.37
N ARG A 82 -22.02 -7.75 -0.54
CA ARG A 82 -20.63 -8.17 -0.78
C ARG A 82 -20.04 -7.57 -2.06
N GLN A 83 -20.84 -7.43 -3.12
CA GLN A 83 -20.42 -6.78 -4.36
C GLN A 83 -20.11 -5.29 -4.16
N ALA A 84 -20.95 -4.56 -3.43
CA ALA A 84 -20.72 -3.15 -3.11
C ALA A 84 -19.47 -2.98 -2.23
N LEU A 85 -19.31 -3.85 -1.23
CA LEU A 85 -18.13 -3.88 -0.37
C LEU A 85 -16.85 -4.20 -1.17
N ALA A 86 -16.90 -5.15 -2.10
CA ALA A 86 -15.77 -5.48 -2.97
C ALA A 86 -15.33 -4.28 -3.83
N GLN A 87 -16.29 -3.56 -4.42
CA GLN A 87 -16.00 -2.36 -5.22
C GLN A 87 -15.36 -1.26 -4.37
N SER A 88 -15.94 -0.99 -3.20
CA SER A 88 -15.43 0.01 -2.26
C SER A 88 -14.02 -0.34 -1.80
N THR A 89 -13.82 -1.56 -1.30
CA THR A 89 -12.51 -2.06 -0.83
C THR A 89 -11.45 -1.99 -1.92
N PHE A 90 -11.78 -2.41 -3.15
CA PHE A 90 -10.83 -2.32 -4.26
C PHE A 90 -10.50 -0.87 -4.60
N GLY A 91 -11.49 0.02 -4.57
CA GLY A 91 -11.30 1.46 -4.72
C GLY A 91 -10.35 2.05 -3.68
N HIS A 92 -10.55 1.71 -2.41
CA HIS A 92 -9.69 2.17 -1.30
C HIS A 92 -8.26 1.63 -1.40
N VAL A 93 -8.08 0.37 -1.81
CA VAL A 93 -6.74 -0.19 -2.03
C VAL A 93 -6.00 0.54 -3.15
N ILE A 94 -6.65 0.84 -4.28
CA ILE A 94 -6.00 1.58 -5.37
C ILE A 94 -5.73 3.04 -4.96
N ARG A 95 -6.67 3.67 -4.24
CA ARG A 95 -6.47 5.00 -3.68
C ARG A 95 -5.24 5.04 -2.77
N SER A 96 -5.06 4.04 -1.90
CA SER A 96 -3.93 4.06 -0.97
C SER A 96 -2.57 3.96 -1.66
N TYR A 97 -2.47 3.34 -2.85
CA TYR A 97 -1.24 3.39 -3.65
C TYR A 97 -0.89 4.79 -4.14
N LEU A 98 -1.89 5.61 -4.51
CA LEU A 98 -1.65 7.00 -4.92
C LEU A 98 -1.34 7.90 -3.73
N GLU A 99 -2.00 7.65 -2.59
CA GLU A 99 -1.77 8.40 -1.34
C GLU A 99 -0.36 8.22 -0.78
N ARG A 100 0.38 7.17 -1.20
CA ARG A 100 1.81 7.00 -0.87
C ARG A 100 2.66 8.20 -1.29
N GLY A 101 2.26 8.94 -2.33
CA GLY A 101 2.92 10.19 -2.68
C GLY A 101 2.92 11.16 -1.50
N THR A 102 1.74 11.47 -0.97
CA THR A 102 1.57 12.32 0.22
C THR A 102 2.21 11.71 1.46
N GLN A 103 2.06 10.40 1.69
CA GLN A 103 2.57 9.73 2.88
C GLN A 103 4.11 9.71 2.94
N TRP A 104 4.79 9.52 1.80
CA TRP A 104 6.25 9.35 1.78
C TRP A 104 7.03 10.61 1.39
N TYR A 105 6.44 11.51 0.61
CA TYR A 105 7.09 12.73 0.13
C TYR A 105 6.40 14.03 0.59
N GLY A 106 5.25 13.93 1.24
CA GLY A 106 4.58 15.08 1.86
C GLY A 106 5.24 15.52 3.16
N SER A 107 4.74 16.61 3.73
CA SER A 107 5.17 17.12 5.03
C SER A 107 4.42 16.44 6.19
N ALA A 108 5.03 16.42 7.38
CA ALA A 108 4.38 15.94 8.60
C ALA A 108 3.02 16.62 8.84
N LYS A 109 2.97 17.95 8.65
CA LYS A 109 1.75 18.76 8.74
C LYS A 109 0.63 18.29 7.80
N GLN A 110 0.94 17.83 6.59
CA GLN A 110 -0.08 17.29 5.70
C GLN A 110 -0.68 15.99 6.25
N ILE A 111 0.14 15.12 6.83
CA ILE A 111 -0.34 13.87 7.42
C ILE A 111 -1.18 14.16 8.68
N GLU A 112 -0.73 15.09 9.52
CA GLU A 112 -1.49 15.53 10.70
C GLU A 112 -2.87 16.10 10.38
N GLN A 113 -3.01 16.79 9.23
CA GLN A 113 -4.30 17.31 8.77
C GLN A 113 -5.23 16.23 8.20
N LEU A 114 -4.69 15.09 7.79
CA LEU A 114 -5.42 14.02 7.10
C LEU A 114 -5.76 12.84 8.00
N VAL A 115 -5.03 12.66 9.10
CA VAL A 115 -5.14 11.50 9.98
C VAL A 115 -5.57 11.96 11.37
N GLN A 116 -6.58 11.29 11.89
CA GLN A 116 -6.98 11.39 13.29
C GLN A 116 -6.70 10.05 13.95
N LEU A 117 -6.03 10.08 15.11
CA LEU A 117 -5.73 8.88 15.89
C LEU A 117 -6.67 8.80 17.08
N GLU A 118 -7.50 7.76 17.09
CA GLU A 118 -8.33 7.39 18.23
C GLU A 118 -7.74 6.13 18.86
N SER A 119 -7.47 6.19 20.16
CA SER A 119 -6.88 5.08 20.90
C SER A 119 -7.66 4.81 22.18
N ALA A 120 -7.92 3.54 22.44
CA ALA A 120 -8.51 3.08 23.71
C ALA A 120 -7.47 3.01 24.85
N ILE A 121 -6.19 3.11 24.51
CA ILE A 121 -5.06 3.11 25.43
C ILE A 121 -4.26 4.40 25.27
N GLU A 122 -3.57 4.81 26.33
CA GLU A 122 -2.64 5.92 26.23
C GLU A 122 -1.42 5.50 25.40
N LEU A 123 -1.10 6.28 24.36
CA LEU A 123 0.07 6.09 23.51
C LEU A 123 1.20 6.96 24.06
N GLN A 124 2.08 6.35 24.87
CA GLN A 124 3.19 7.05 25.52
C GLN A 124 4.48 6.86 24.74
N ASP A 125 5.34 7.89 24.71
CA ASP A 125 6.68 7.81 24.10
C ASP A 125 7.60 6.80 24.82
N ASN A 126 7.34 6.54 26.11
CA ASN A 126 8.20 5.70 26.93
C ASN A 126 7.37 4.85 27.92
N TYR A 127 7.01 3.65 27.51
CA TYR A 127 6.34 2.66 28.37
C TYR A 127 7.26 2.03 29.44
N GLY A 128 8.51 2.50 29.59
CA GLY A 128 9.51 1.94 30.51
C GLY A 128 10.01 0.54 30.13
N GLN A 129 9.43 -0.07 29.10
CA GLN A 129 9.76 -1.39 28.55
C GLN A 129 9.66 -1.34 27.01
N PRO A 130 10.45 -2.14 26.28
CA PRO A 130 10.31 -2.27 24.83
C PRO A 130 8.88 -2.62 24.43
N SER A 131 8.28 -1.81 23.57
CA SER A 131 6.89 -1.96 23.14
C SER A 131 6.82 -2.33 21.66
N ILE A 132 5.92 -3.26 21.32
CA ILE A 132 5.67 -3.69 19.94
C ILE A 132 4.30 -3.19 19.51
N PHE A 133 4.27 -2.35 18.49
CA PHE A 133 3.03 -1.94 17.85
C PHE A 133 2.67 -2.93 16.73
N LEU A 134 1.62 -3.72 16.94
CA LEU A 134 1.16 -4.72 15.98
C LEU A 134 0.04 -4.15 15.09
N GLY A 135 0.32 -3.99 13.80
CA GLY A 135 -0.65 -3.56 12.79
C GLY A 135 -1.11 -4.69 11.88
N PHE A 136 -2.34 -4.60 11.39
CA PHE A 136 -2.83 -5.44 10.29
C PHE A 136 -2.62 -4.74 8.94
N HIS A 137 -2.49 -5.51 7.86
CA HIS A 137 -2.33 -5.02 6.49
C HIS A 137 -3.64 -4.44 5.92
N PHE A 138 -4.16 -3.40 6.57
CA PHE A 138 -5.29 -2.62 6.05
C PHE A 138 -4.82 -1.60 5.02
N ALA A 139 -5.74 -1.15 4.17
CA ALA A 139 -5.42 -0.25 3.05
C ALA A 139 -4.69 1.04 3.49
N ALA A 140 -4.98 1.53 4.69
CA ALA A 140 -4.43 2.77 5.25
C ALA A 140 -3.24 2.54 6.22
N ILE A 141 -2.66 1.34 6.30
CA ILE A 141 -1.57 1.02 7.24
C ILE A 141 -0.41 2.03 7.17
N GLU A 142 -0.04 2.46 5.96
CA GLU A 142 1.03 3.45 5.75
C GLU A 142 0.71 4.79 6.41
N ALA A 143 -0.53 5.26 6.30
CA ALA A 143 -0.94 6.53 6.93
C ALA A 143 -0.81 6.45 8.45
N THR A 144 -1.21 5.31 9.05
CA THR A 144 -1.07 5.06 10.48
C THR A 144 0.41 5.02 10.88
N CYS A 145 1.25 4.28 10.16
CA CYS A 145 2.68 4.20 10.45
C CYS A 145 3.38 5.56 10.35
N MET A 146 3.07 6.34 9.32
CA MET A 146 3.64 7.67 9.14
C MET A 146 3.18 8.63 10.24
N TYR A 147 1.88 8.67 10.55
CA TYR A 147 1.36 9.51 11.62
C TYR A 147 1.93 9.13 12.98
N TYR A 148 2.00 7.84 13.29
CA TYR A 148 2.61 7.35 14.53
C TYR A 148 4.09 7.73 14.63
N SER A 149 4.85 7.61 13.54
CA SER A 149 6.27 8.01 13.49
C SER A 149 6.49 9.51 13.66
N ILE A 150 5.53 10.34 13.23
CA ILE A 150 5.56 11.80 13.47
C ILE A 150 5.33 12.11 14.95
N MET A 151 4.38 11.42 15.59
CA MET A 151 4.04 11.63 17.00
C MET A 151 5.11 11.08 17.95
N HIS A 152 5.70 9.94 17.59
CA HIS A 152 6.68 9.22 18.40
C HIS A 152 7.94 9.07 17.54
N PRO A 153 8.97 9.92 17.72
CA PRO A 153 10.22 9.74 17.01
C PRO A 153 10.77 8.35 17.33
N VAL A 154 10.65 7.44 16.36
CA VAL A 154 11.22 6.11 16.44
C VAL A 154 12.73 6.27 16.51
N ALA A 155 13.28 5.95 17.68
CA ALA A 155 14.72 5.96 17.97
C ALA A 155 15.50 5.05 17.01
#